data_AF-A0AAJ1QJH7-F1
#
_entry.id   AF-A0AAJ1QJH7-F1
#
_cell.length_a   1.000
_cell.length_b   1.000
_cell.length_c   1.000
_cell.angle_alpha   90.00
_cell.angle_beta   90.00
_cell.angle_gamma   90.00
#
_symmetry.space_group_name_H-M   'P 1'
#
loop_
_entity.id
_entity.type
_entity.pdbx_description
1 polymer ?
#
loop_
_entity_poly.entity_id
_entity_poly.type
_entity_poly.pdbx_seq_one_letter_code
_entity_poly.pdbx_strand_id
1 'polypeptide(L)'
;MKDLNYFLKLGMSNPEILLEDGKLREEFLEKLRRRNEVLERVETILLLSSDEAAGIQRVASFYEVDKKVIEKIVSRHLEELVGDGYTNGIFTRRSILRIGMLLEDNEIANEVMVQLLNISRVD
;
A
#
# COMPACT_ATOMS: atom_id res chain seq x y z
N MET A 1 -20.98 -14.20 5.96
CA MET A 1 -21.64 -12.91 5.61
C MET A 1 -20.81 -11.81 6.23
N LYS A 2 -20.44 -10.74 5.51
CA LYS A 2 -19.69 -9.63 6.11
C LYS A 2 -20.66 -8.87 7.05
N ASP A 3 -20.21 -8.54 8.25
CA ASP A 3 -21.06 -7.95 9.29
C ASP A 3 -21.11 -6.41 9.15
N LEU A 4 -22.00 -5.75 9.92
CA LEU A 4 -22.15 -4.29 9.88
C LEU A 4 -20.83 -3.56 10.24
N ASN A 5 -20.01 -4.16 11.11
CA ASN A 5 -18.69 -3.64 11.45
C ASN A 5 -17.75 -3.57 10.25
N TYR A 6 -17.80 -4.54 9.34
CA TYR A 6 -17.05 -4.51 8.09
C TYR A 6 -17.43 -3.30 7.24
N PHE A 7 -18.72 -3.00 7.07
CA PHE A 7 -19.17 -1.87 6.25
C PHE A 7 -18.84 -0.51 6.90
N LEU A 8 -18.98 -0.40 8.23
CA LEU A 8 -18.60 0.79 8.98
C LEU A 8 -17.12 1.14 8.79
N LYS A 9 -16.22 0.15 8.85
CA LYS A 9 -14.78 0.33 8.56
C LYS A 9 -14.46 0.77 7.13
N LEU A 10 -15.41 0.65 6.21
CA LEU A 10 -15.28 1.12 4.83
C LEU A 10 -15.90 2.51 4.59
N GLY A 11 -16.41 3.14 5.66
CA GLY A 11 -17.14 4.40 5.60
C GLY A 11 -18.59 4.24 5.13
N MET A 12 -19.17 3.05 5.27
CA MET A 12 -20.55 2.75 4.87
C MET A 12 -21.40 2.41 6.10
N SER A 13 -22.17 3.39 6.55
CA SER A 13 -23.02 3.30 7.74
C SER A 13 -24.37 2.62 7.50
N ASN A 14 -24.84 2.59 6.25
CA ASN A 14 -26.05 1.87 5.85
C ASN A 14 -25.76 1.01 4.61
N PRO A 15 -25.48 -0.30 4.75
CA PRO A 15 -25.22 -1.17 3.60
C PRO A 15 -26.48 -1.58 2.83
N GLU A 16 -27.69 -1.42 3.40
CA GLU A 16 -28.94 -1.78 2.72
C GLU A 16 -29.18 -0.93 1.47
N ILE A 17 -28.64 0.30 1.44
CA ILE A 17 -28.70 1.19 0.27
C ILE A 17 -28.09 0.57 -0.99
N LEU A 18 -27.14 -0.37 -0.84
CA LEU A 18 -26.56 -1.07 -1.98
C LEU A 18 -27.58 -1.97 -2.67
N LEU A 19 -28.61 -2.43 -1.96
CA LEU A 19 -29.70 -3.23 -2.54
C LEU A 19 -30.61 -2.37 -3.42
N GLU A 20 -30.70 -1.08 -3.13
CA GLU A 20 -31.61 -0.13 -3.77
C GLU A 20 -30.94 0.67 -4.91
N ASP A 21 -29.65 0.98 -4.77
CA ASP A 21 -28.89 1.75 -5.76
C ASP A 21 -27.80 0.90 -6.43
N GLY A 22 -28.04 0.56 -7.71
CA GLY A 22 -27.11 -0.22 -8.52
C GLY A 22 -25.79 0.50 -8.82
N LYS A 23 -25.80 1.83 -8.98
CA LYS A 23 -24.59 2.62 -9.26
C LYS A 23 -23.70 2.69 -8.02
N LEU A 24 -24.30 2.96 -6.86
CA LEU A 24 -23.60 2.97 -5.59
C LEU A 24 -23.02 1.58 -5.25
N ARG A 25 -23.74 0.51 -5.61
CA ARG A 25 -23.24 -0.87 -5.51
C ARG A 25 -22.00 -1.09 -6.37
N GLU A 26 -22.01 -0.66 -7.62
CA GLU A 26 -20.84 -0.78 -8.51
C GLU A 26 -19.64 0.01 -7.99
N GLU A 27 -19.83 1.27 -7.61
CA GLU A 27 -18.77 2.10 -7.02
C GLU A 27 -18.18 1.47 -5.75
N PHE A 28 -19.04 0.88 -4.91
CA PHE A 28 -18.60 0.18 -3.71
C PHE A 28 -17.84 -1.12 -4.01
N LEU A 29 -18.28 -1.90 -5.01
CA LEU A 29 -17.57 -3.11 -5.45
C LEU A 29 -16.22 -2.77 -6.05
N GLU A 30 -16.11 -1.69 -6.84
CA GLU A 30 -14.84 -1.20 -7.37
C GLU A 30 -13.90 -0.75 -6.24
N LYS A 31 -14.42 -0.04 -5.24
CA LYS A 31 -13.66 0.31 -4.03
C LYS A 31 -13.16 -0.94 -3.30
N LEU A 32 -13.95 -2.00 -3.22
CA LEU A 32 -13.54 -3.27 -2.61
C LEU A 32 -12.48 -4.01 -3.43
N ARG A 33 -12.61 -4.02 -4.76
CA ARG A 33 -11.61 -4.62 -5.68
C ARG A 33 -10.27 -3.92 -5.53
N ARG A 34 -10.23 -2.58 -5.58
CA ARG A 34 -9.01 -1.80 -5.34
C ARG A 34 -8.39 -2.08 -3.97
N ARG A 35 -9.22 -2.20 -2.92
CA ARG A 35 -8.71 -2.55 -1.59
C ARG A 35 -8.11 -3.96 -1.56
N ASN A 36 -8.74 -4.94 -2.20
CA ASN A 36 -8.21 -6.29 -2.30
C ASN A 36 -6.91 -6.34 -3.12
N GLU A 37 -6.84 -5.67 -4.25
CA GLU A 37 -5.62 -5.60 -5.08
C GLU A 37 -4.45 -4.96 -4.32
N VAL A 38 -4.71 -3.88 -3.59
CA VAL A 38 -3.69 -3.24 -2.75
C VAL A 38 -3.35 -4.12 -1.55
N LEU A 39 -4.30 -4.82 -0.95
CA LEU A 39 -4.04 -5.77 0.14
C LEU A 39 -3.22 -6.97 -0.34
N GLU A 40 -3.47 -7.50 -1.54
CA GLU A 40 -2.63 -8.55 -2.17
C GLU A 40 -1.22 -8.04 -2.48
N ARG A 41 -1.08 -6.77 -2.91
CA ARG A 41 0.22 -6.11 -3.11
C ARG A 41 0.96 -5.88 -1.79
N VAL A 42 0.27 -5.45 -0.74
CA VAL A 42 0.82 -5.29 0.61
C VAL A 42 1.17 -6.65 1.21
N GLU A 43 0.33 -7.67 1.02
CA GLU A 43 0.58 -9.05 1.42
C GLU A 43 1.81 -9.60 0.67
N THR A 44 2.03 -9.22 -0.59
CA THR A 44 3.27 -9.51 -1.32
C THR A 44 4.50 -8.85 -0.67
N ILE A 45 4.41 -7.60 -0.19
CA ILE A 45 5.48 -7.00 0.64
C ILE A 45 5.71 -7.81 1.92
N LEU A 46 4.63 -8.30 2.54
CA LEU A 46 4.70 -9.07 3.78
C LEU A 46 5.29 -10.47 3.57
N LEU A 47 4.96 -11.12 2.45
CA LEU A 47 5.41 -12.45 2.05
C LEU A 47 6.84 -12.44 1.49
N LEU A 48 7.26 -11.34 0.84
CA LEU A 48 8.68 -11.13 0.54
C LEU A 48 9.51 -11.09 1.83
N SER A 49 8.94 -10.60 2.94
CA SER A 49 9.64 -10.42 4.22
C SER A 49 9.64 -11.61 5.17
N SER A 50 9.00 -12.74 4.86
CA SER A 50 8.98 -13.87 5.81
C SER A 50 10.25 -14.72 5.81
N ASP A 51 11.15 -14.55 4.82
CA ASP A 51 12.52 -15.12 4.89
C ASP A 51 13.62 -14.36 4.11
N GLU A 52 13.31 -13.34 3.28
CA GLU A 52 14.35 -12.59 2.54
C GLU A 52 14.08 -11.08 2.45
N ALA A 53 14.95 -10.30 3.08
CA ALA A 53 15.38 -8.99 2.60
C ALA A 53 14.99 -8.63 1.13
N ALA A 54 14.17 -7.60 0.92
CA ALA A 54 13.86 -7.13 -0.43
C ALA A 54 15.02 -6.28 -0.98
N GLY A 55 15.56 -6.62 -2.15
CA GLY A 55 16.55 -5.81 -2.86
C GLY A 55 15.92 -4.72 -3.74
N ILE A 56 16.75 -3.79 -4.22
CA ILE A 56 16.34 -2.64 -5.09
C ILE A 56 15.42 -3.08 -6.25
N GLN A 57 15.74 -4.20 -6.92
CA GLN A 57 14.94 -4.69 -8.05
C GLN A 57 13.52 -5.07 -7.65
N ARG A 58 13.34 -5.70 -6.49
CA ARG A 58 12.01 -6.07 -5.97
C ARG A 58 11.19 -4.82 -5.63
N VAL A 59 11.81 -3.84 -5.00
CA VAL A 59 11.15 -2.55 -4.67
C VAL A 59 10.77 -1.77 -5.93
N ALA A 60 11.63 -1.78 -6.95
CA ALA A 60 11.35 -1.15 -8.23
C ALA A 60 10.16 -1.81 -8.93
N SER A 61 10.13 -3.14 -8.99
CA SER A 61 9.00 -3.89 -9.53
C SER A 61 7.72 -3.67 -8.75
N PHE A 62 7.80 -3.53 -7.42
CA PHE A 62 6.62 -3.28 -6.58
C PHE A 62 5.94 -1.94 -6.89
N TYR A 63 6.73 -0.86 -7.01
CA TYR A 63 6.21 0.46 -7.35
C TYR A 63 6.06 0.68 -8.87
N GLU A 64 6.31 -0.35 -9.67
CA GLU A 64 6.29 -0.29 -11.15
C GLU A 64 7.14 0.86 -11.71
N VAL A 65 8.33 1.07 -11.12
CA VAL A 65 9.30 2.07 -11.56
C VAL A 65 10.59 1.43 -12.05
N ASP A 66 11.35 2.17 -12.84
CA ASP A 66 12.71 1.78 -13.19
C ASP A 66 13.59 1.66 -11.95
N LYS A 67 14.45 0.62 -11.92
CA LYS A 67 15.44 0.41 -10.85
C LYS A 67 16.27 1.67 -10.55
N LYS A 68 16.61 2.45 -11.58
CA LYS A 68 17.37 3.71 -11.46
C LYS A 68 16.63 4.77 -10.63
N VAL A 69 15.30 4.75 -10.60
CA VAL A 69 14.49 5.64 -9.75
C VAL A 69 14.75 5.29 -8.29
N ILE A 70 14.67 4.00 -7.94
CA ILE A 70 14.97 3.54 -6.58
C ILE A 70 16.41 3.84 -6.18
N GLU A 71 17.39 3.60 -7.06
CA GLU A 71 18.80 3.93 -6.81
C GLU A 71 19.02 5.43 -6.54
N LYS A 72 18.31 6.31 -7.27
CA LYS A 72 18.34 7.76 -7.03
C LYS A 72 17.68 8.15 -5.71
N ILE A 73 16.57 7.52 -5.34
CA ILE A 73 15.92 7.80 -4.05
C ILE A 73 16.83 7.36 -2.91
N VAL A 74 17.41 6.16 -3.00
CA VAL A 74 18.38 5.65 -2.02
C VAL A 74 19.55 6.60 -1.86
N SER A 75 20.12 7.11 -2.95
CA SER A 75 21.29 8.00 -2.86
C SER A 75 20.95 9.37 -2.29
N ARG A 76 19.74 9.89 -2.52
CA ARG A 76 19.30 11.20 -2.04
C ARG A 76 18.79 11.19 -0.60
N HIS A 77 18.19 10.09 -0.16
CA HIS A 77 17.51 9.96 1.13
C HIS A 77 18.11 8.84 2.00
N LEU A 78 19.40 8.58 1.84
CA LEU A 78 20.08 7.45 2.48
C LEU A 78 19.94 7.47 4.01
N GLU A 79 20.13 8.62 4.63
CA GLU A 79 20.10 8.77 6.09
C GLU A 79 18.72 8.38 6.67
N GLU A 80 17.64 8.91 6.07
CA GLU A 80 16.27 8.57 6.46
C GLU A 80 15.97 7.09 6.25
N LEU A 81 16.39 6.54 5.11
CA LEU A 81 16.18 5.13 4.78
C LEU A 81 16.94 4.21 5.73
N VAL A 82 18.17 4.56 6.10
CA VAL A 82 18.96 3.83 7.11
C VAL A 82 18.26 3.90 8.48
N GLY A 83 17.74 5.07 8.87
CA GLY A 83 16.92 5.23 10.07
C GLY A 83 15.66 4.37 10.05
N ASP A 84 15.09 4.13 8.87
CA ASP A 84 13.95 3.25 8.65
C ASP A 84 14.34 1.77 8.41
N GLY A 85 15.63 1.43 8.52
CA GLY A 85 16.14 0.05 8.51
C GLY A 85 16.75 -0.44 7.18
N TYR A 86 17.01 0.45 6.22
CA TYR A 86 17.74 0.10 5.01
C TYR A 86 19.22 -0.20 5.33
N THR A 87 19.73 -1.36 4.89
CA THR A 87 21.14 -1.73 5.09
C THR A 87 21.64 -2.63 3.96
N ASN A 88 22.84 -2.38 3.42
CA ASN A 88 23.47 -3.22 2.38
C ASN A 88 22.55 -3.57 1.18
N GLY A 89 21.71 -2.63 0.72
CA GLY A 89 20.81 -2.87 -0.40
C GLY A 89 19.50 -3.58 -0.04
N ILE A 90 19.25 -3.81 1.25
CA ILE A 90 18.10 -4.50 1.80
C ILE A 90 17.12 -3.49 2.38
N PHE A 91 15.85 -3.61 2.01
CA PHE A 91 14.77 -2.79 2.54
C PHE A 91 13.89 -3.57 3.53
N THR A 92 13.71 -3.01 4.73
CA THR A 92 12.64 -3.39 5.67
C THR A 92 11.29 -2.86 5.18
N ARG A 93 10.18 -3.35 5.72
CA ARG A 93 8.84 -2.77 5.45
C ARG A 93 8.81 -1.25 5.61
N ARG A 94 9.40 -0.71 6.69
CA ARG A 94 9.38 0.72 6.97
C ARG A 94 10.16 1.51 5.91
N SER A 95 11.32 1.01 5.49
CA SER A 95 12.08 1.64 4.40
C SER A 95 11.40 1.51 3.03
N ILE A 96 10.67 0.42 2.73
CA ILE A 96 9.84 0.31 1.51
C ILE A 96 8.76 1.37 1.52
N LEU A 97 8.07 1.55 2.66
CA LEU A 97 7.05 2.59 2.80
C LEU A 97 7.64 4.00 2.63
N ARG A 98 8.82 4.26 3.21
CA ARG A 98 9.54 5.53 2.98
C ARG A 98 9.76 5.79 1.49
N ILE A 99 10.17 4.79 0.71
CA ILE A 99 10.31 4.91 -0.75
C ILE A 99 9.00 5.34 -1.39
N GLY A 100 7.87 4.72 -1.03
CA GLY A 100 6.56 5.12 -1.53
C GLY A 100 6.23 6.59 -1.22
N MET A 101 6.57 7.09 -0.04
CA MET A 101 6.34 8.50 0.33
C MET A 101 7.18 9.47 -0.50
N LEU A 102 8.34 9.01 -1.00
CA LEU A 102 9.25 9.80 -1.84
C LEU A 102 8.89 9.71 -3.33
N LEU A 103 7.90 8.89 -3.69
CA LEU A 103 7.36 8.72 -5.05
C LEU A 103 6.04 9.50 -5.21
N GLU A 104 6.11 10.82 -5.10
CA GLU A 104 4.93 11.72 -5.03
C GLU A 104 3.90 11.50 -6.16
N ASP A 105 4.36 11.26 -7.39
CA ASP A 105 3.49 11.09 -8.57
C ASP A 105 3.19 9.62 -8.92
N ASN A 106 3.58 8.65 -8.07
CA ASN A 106 3.37 7.24 -8.38
C ASN A 106 2.00 6.76 -7.90
N GLU A 107 1.16 6.29 -8.83
CA GLU A 107 -0.20 5.83 -8.53
C GLU A 107 -0.23 4.71 -7.47
N ILE A 108 0.67 3.74 -7.57
CA ILE A 108 0.76 2.62 -6.62
C ILE A 108 1.16 3.11 -5.23
N ALA A 109 2.15 3.99 -5.16
CA ALA A 109 2.59 4.58 -3.90
C ALA A 109 1.46 5.39 -3.23
N ASN A 110 0.75 6.19 -4.01
CA ASN A 110 -0.39 6.98 -3.54
C ASN A 110 -1.51 6.07 -3.02
N GLU A 111 -1.85 5.01 -3.74
CA GLU A 111 -2.85 4.04 -3.29
C GLU A 111 -2.43 3.34 -1.99
N VAL A 112 -1.18 2.86 -1.90
CA VAL A 112 -0.63 2.23 -0.70
C VAL A 112 -0.68 3.18 0.51
N MET A 113 -0.30 4.45 0.33
CA MET A 113 -0.32 5.46 1.41
C MET A 113 -1.74 5.79 1.88
N VAL A 114 -2.68 5.95 0.95
CA VAL A 114 -4.11 6.17 1.29
C VAL A 114 -4.66 5.00 2.10
N GLN A 115 -4.31 3.76 1.76
CA GLN A 115 -4.77 2.59 2.52
C GLN A 115 -4.19 2.54 3.94
N LEU A 116 -2.89 2.84 4.12
CA LEU A 116 -2.27 2.86 5.44
C LEU A 116 -2.90 3.91 6.37
N LEU A 117 -3.19 5.11 5.84
CA LEU A 117 -3.89 6.17 6.59
C LEU A 117 -5.31 5.76 7.00
N ASN A 118 -5.98 4.93 6.19
CA ASN A 118 -7.31 4.42 6.51
C ASN A 118 -7.29 3.30 7.56
N ILE A 119 -6.18 2.56 7.67
CA ILE A 119 -6.02 1.49 8.66
C ILE A 119 -5.58 2.07 10.01
N SER A 120 -4.74 3.12 10.02
CA SER A 120 -4.28 3.79 11.25
C SER A 120 -5.31 4.69 11.92
N ARG A 121 -6.44 4.97 11.25
CA ARG A 121 -7.58 5.75 11.78
C ARG A 121 -8.63 4.90 12.49
N VAL A 122 -8.35 3.61 12.70
CA VAL A 122 -9.20 2.73 13.49
C VAL A 122 -8.65 2.72 14.92
N ASP A 123 -8.93 3.79 15.65
CA ASP A 123 -8.88 3.81 17.12
C ASP A 123 -10.25 3.41 17.69
#